data_AF-A0A7C3ZNZ0-F1
#
_entry.id   AF-A0A7C3ZNZ0-F1
#
_cell.length_a   1.000
_cell.length_b   1.000
_cell.length_c   1.000
_cell.angle_alpha   90.00
_cell.angle_beta   90.00
_cell.angle_gamma   90.00
#
_symmetry.space_group_name_H-M   'P 1'
#
loop_
_entity.id
_entity.type
_entity.pdbx_description
1 polymer ?
#
loop_
_entity_poly.entity_id
_entity_poly.type
_entity_poly.pdbx_seq_one_letter_code
_entity_poly.pdbx_strand_id
1 'polypeptide(L)'
;MSYSVNAGHLWMPREAVRTFKNNSYPNVIAMIAVLLDDHKIEEYKLEEPVVSGSYFVFPKEMATDKIKVDFYQSRQFGWCEAEADGIPVGMDNSDEYWLEEYGWNFMEVFGRPLVEITNEEALKEKIIDPLLQLIDQKFAHKNK
;
A
#
# COMPACT_ATOMS: atom_id res chain seq x y z
N MET A 1 9.17 12.80 -18.35
CA MET A 1 8.49 11.53 -18.04
C MET A 1 7.07 11.88 -17.63
N SER A 2 6.07 11.42 -18.39
CA SER A 2 4.65 11.64 -18.10
C SER A 2 4.08 10.35 -17.55
N TYR A 3 3.64 10.37 -16.29
CA TYR A 3 2.87 9.28 -15.70
C TYR A 3 1.53 9.85 -15.27
N SER A 4 0.61 9.80 -16.24
CA SER A 4 -0.76 10.31 -16.22
C SER A 4 -1.51 10.06 -14.91
N VAL A 5 -2.16 11.12 -14.44
CA VAL A 5 -3.25 11.14 -13.44
C VAL A 5 -4.48 10.54 -14.13
N ASN A 6 -4.63 9.23 -14.09
CA ASN A 6 -5.76 8.54 -14.71
C ASN A 6 -6.71 8.00 -13.63
N ALA A 7 -7.44 8.91 -12.97
CA ALA A 7 -8.72 8.65 -12.29
C ALA A 7 -9.27 9.95 -11.64
N GLY A 8 -9.68 10.93 -12.46
CA GLY A 8 -10.36 12.15 -11.98
C GLY A 8 -11.76 11.93 -11.38
N HIS A 9 -12.24 10.68 -11.32
CA HIS A 9 -13.55 10.31 -10.78
C HIS A 9 -13.48 9.73 -9.35
N LEU A 10 -12.28 9.59 -8.77
CA LEU A 10 -12.08 9.08 -7.40
C LEU A 10 -11.82 10.20 -6.38
N TRP A 11 -12.04 11.45 -6.78
CA TRP A 11 -11.81 12.61 -5.92
C TRP A 11 -13.00 12.86 -5.00
N MET A 12 -12.76 12.64 -3.70
CA MET A 12 -13.44 13.13 -2.49
C MET A 12 -14.41 12.18 -1.75
N PRO A 13 -14.52 12.25 -0.40
CA PRO A 13 -13.67 12.91 0.59
C PRO A 13 -13.29 11.91 1.70
N ARG A 14 -12.05 11.40 1.70
CA ARG A 14 -11.29 10.94 2.89
C ARG A 14 -10.05 10.11 2.58
N GLU A 15 -9.83 9.73 1.33
CA GLU A 15 -8.56 9.13 0.91
C GLU A 15 -8.17 9.53 -0.52
N ALA A 16 -6.87 9.49 -0.81
CA ALA A 16 -6.33 9.58 -2.16
C ALA A 16 -5.34 8.45 -2.36
N VAL A 17 -5.48 7.67 -3.43
CA VAL A 17 -4.70 6.45 -3.63
C VAL A 17 -4.09 6.40 -5.03
N ARG A 18 -2.88 5.84 -5.12
CA ARG A 18 -2.23 5.50 -6.38
C ARG A 18 -1.58 4.12 -6.30
N THR A 19 -1.73 3.33 -7.35
CA THR A 19 -1.06 2.02 -7.49
C THR A 19 0.00 2.07 -8.57
N PHE A 20 1.02 1.23 -8.42
CA PHE A 20 2.21 1.15 -9.25
C PHE A 20 2.51 -0.33 -9.54
N LYS A 21 2.78 -0.66 -10.80
CA LYS A 21 3.26 -1.99 -11.19
C LYS A 21 4.79 -1.96 -11.28
N ASN A 22 5.44 -3.00 -10.75
CA ASN A 22 6.89 -3.13 -10.83
C ASN A 22 7.27 -4.01 -12.04
N ASN A 23 8.05 -3.47 -12.96
CA ASN A 23 8.50 -4.22 -14.13
C ASN A 23 9.52 -5.31 -13.79
N SER A 24 10.32 -5.12 -12.74
CA SER A 24 11.29 -6.10 -12.24
C SER A 24 10.63 -7.22 -11.45
N TYR A 25 9.47 -6.95 -10.85
CA TYR A 25 8.67 -7.91 -10.09
C TYR A 25 7.22 -7.91 -10.58
N PRO A 26 6.91 -8.60 -11.71
CA PRO A 26 5.60 -8.52 -12.36
C PRO A 26 4.41 -8.96 -11.51
N ASN A 27 4.67 -9.75 -10.47
CA ASN A 27 3.67 -10.22 -9.52
C ASN A 27 3.52 -9.31 -8.28
N VAL A 28 4.02 -8.06 -8.36
CA VAL A 28 3.95 -7.09 -7.26
C VAL A 28 3.22 -5.83 -7.72
N ILE A 29 2.27 -5.39 -6.89
CA ILE A 29 1.69 -4.05 -6.96
C ILE A 29 2.13 -3.28 -5.72
N ALA A 30 2.68 -2.09 -5.92
CA ALA A 30 2.86 -1.10 -4.87
C ALA A 30 1.66 -0.15 -4.84
N MET A 31 1.35 0.39 -3.67
CA MET A 31 0.30 1.37 -3.45
C MET A 31 0.80 2.46 -2.50
N ILE A 32 0.43 3.69 -2.77
CA ILE A 32 0.57 4.82 -1.84
C ILE A 32 -0.81 5.40 -1.63
N ALA A 33 -1.21 5.61 -0.38
CA ALA A 33 -2.48 6.23 -0.02
C ALA A 33 -2.28 7.38 0.96
N VAL A 34 -3.14 8.38 0.88
CA VAL A 34 -3.31 9.42 1.89
C VAL A 34 -4.67 9.17 2.52
N LEU A 35 -4.72 9.03 3.84
CA LEU A 35 -5.93 8.80 4.63
C LEU A 35 -6.15 10.05 5.48
N LEU A 36 -7.26 10.76 5.29
CA LEU A 36 -7.45 12.10 5.88
C LEU A 36 -8.27 12.09 7.18
N ASP A 37 -9.20 11.15 7.33
CA ASP A 37 -10.05 10.91 8.50
C ASP A 37 -10.95 9.70 8.14
N ASP A 38 -11.41 8.90 9.09
CA ASP A 38 -12.64 8.13 8.88
C ASP A 38 -13.54 8.08 10.11
N HIS A 39 -14.03 9.24 10.54
CA HIS A 39 -15.02 9.37 11.62
C HIS A 39 -16.33 8.59 11.43
N LYS A 40 -16.55 7.89 10.31
CA LYS A 40 -17.75 7.07 10.12
C LYS A 40 -17.60 5.65 10.66
N ILE A 41 -16.38 5.20 10.92
CA ILE A 41 -16.13 3.84 11.38
C ILE A 41 -15.26 3.95 12.64
N GLU A 42 -15.86 3.68 13.81
CA GLU A 42 -15.15 3.77 15.10
C GLU A 42 -13.92 2.85 15.17
N GLU A 43 -13.89 1.79 14.35
CA GLU A 43 -12.77 0.86 14.22
C GLU A 43 -11.55 1.47 13.50
N TYR A 44 -11.71 2.60 12.77
CA TYR A 44 -10.68 3.20 11.90
C TYR A 44 -10.28 4.62 12.32
N LYS A 45 -10.23 4.86 13.64
CA LYS A 45 -9.93 6.19 14.15
C LYS A 45 -8.43 6.48 14.08
N LEU A 46 -8.02 7.06 12.95
CA LEU A 46 -6.73 7.74 12.87
C LEU A 46 -6.74 8.97 13.79
N GLU A 47 -5.70 9.14 14.61
CA GLU A 47 -5.56 10.34 15.44
C GLU A 47 -5.22 11.58 14.59
N GLU A 48 -4.57 11.37 13.45
CA GLU A 48 -4.26 12.39 12.45
C GLU A 48 -4.23 11.80 11.03
N PRO A 49 -4.32 12.62 9.97
CA PRO A 49 -4.15 12.14 8.60
C PRO A 49 -2.81 11.42 8.40
N VAL A 50 -2.79 10.35 7.61
CA VAL A 50 -1.60 9.52 7.35
C VAL A 50 -1.34 9.38 5.87
N VAL A 51 -0.06 9.35 5.48
CA VAL A 51 0.39 8.82 4.18
C VAL A 51 0.91 7.42 4.41
N SER A 52 0.36 6.43 3.72
CA SER A 52 0.76 5.03 3.79
C SER A 52 1.41 4.54 2.50
N GLY A 53 2.36 3.63 2.65
CA GLY A 53 2.95 2.84 1.58
C GLY A 53 2.66 1.38 1.81
N SER A 54 2.27 0.65 0.76
CA SER A 54 2.09 -0.78 0.82
C SER A 54 2.54 -1.47 -0.47
N TYR A 55 2.85 -2.76 -0.36
CA TYR A 55 3.00 -3.62 -1.52
C TYR A 55 2.31 -4.95 -1.31
N PHE A 56 1.82 -5.49 -2.42
CA PHE A 56 1.04 -6.71 -2.50
C PHE A 56 1.77 -7.68 -3.40
N VAL A 57 1.96 -8.91 -2.93
CA VAL A 57 2.55 -10.00 -3.68
C VAL A 57 1.44 -10.93 -4.12
N PHE A 58 1.43 -11.23 -5.42
CA PHE A 58 0.48 -12.15 -6.04
C PHE A 58 1.18 -13.49 -6.33
N PRO A 59 0.42 -14.60 -6.43
CA PRO A 59 0.96 -15.87 -6.92
C PRO A 59 1.70 -15.71 -8.25
N LYS A 60 2.86 -16.34 -8.40
CA LYS A 60 3.71 -16.19 -9.61
C LYS A 60 3.00 -16.62 -10.90
N GLU A 61 2.14 -17.63 -10.81
CA GLU A 61 1.39 -18.18 -11.95
C GLU A 61 0.12 -17.37 -12.29
N MET A 62 -0.18 -16.31 -11.52
CA MET A 62 -1.35 -15.48 -11.78
C MET A 62 -1.16 -14.68 -13.07
N ALA A 63 -2.16 -14.73 -13.96
CA ALA A 63 -2.16 -13.95 -15.19
C ALA A 63 -2.11 -12.44 -14.88
N THR A 64 -1.26 -11.68 -15.60
CA THR A 64 -0.97 -10.26 -15.30
C THR A 64 -2.19 -9.33 -15.38
N ASP A 65 -3.21 -9.69 -16.16
CA ASP A 65 -4.49 -8.99 -16.26
C ASP A 65 -5.39 -9.21 -15.03
N LYS A 66 -5.13 -10.26 -14.25
CA LYS A 66 -5.81 -10.55 -12.98
C LYS A 66 -5.15 -9.91 -11.77
N ILE A 67 -3.92 -9.41 -11.94
CA ILE A 67 -3.17 -8.71 -10.89
C ILE A 67 -3.71 -7.28 -10.75
N LYS A 68 -4.55 -7.09 -9.74
CA LYS A 68 -5.19 -5.82 -9.37
C LYS A 68 -5.36 -5.76 -7.86
N VAL A 69 -5.34 -4.54 -7.32
CA VAL A 69 -5.63 -4.27 -5.91
C VAL A 69 -6.87 -3.39 -5.86
N ASP A 70 -7.84 -3.75 -5.02
CA ASP A 70 -9.05 -2.97 -4.81
C ASP A 70 -8.74 -1.67 -4.03
N PHE A 71 -9.51 -0.60 -4.25
CA PHE A 71 -9.35 0.66 -3.53
C PHE A 71 -9.52 0.47 -2.01
N TYR A 72 -10.34 -0.49 -1.59
CA TYR A 72 -10.57 -0.78 -0.17
C TYR A 72 -9.27 -1.11 0.58
N GLN A 73 -8.28 -1.68 -0.11
CA GLN A 73 -6.98 -2.02 0.45
C GLN A 73 -6.12 -0.79 0.81
N SER A 74 -6.50 0.40 0.35
CA SER A 74 -5.84 1.65 0.77
C SER A 74 -6.04 1.94 2.25
N ARG A 75 -7.11 1.40 2.85
CA ARG A 75 -7.47 1.59 4.26
C ARG A 75 -6.75 0.65 5.20
N GLN A 76 -6.00 -0.32 4.68
CA GLN A 76 -5.43 -1.39 5.49
C GLN A 76 -4.56 -0.87 6.63
N PHE A 77 -3.84 0.25 6.42
CA PHE A 77 -3.06 0.88 7.49
C PHE A 77 -3.92 1.30 8.68
N GLY A 78 -5.15 1.78 8.44
CA GLY A 78 -6.08 2.15 9.50
C GLY A 78 -6.61 0.96 10.31
N TRP A 79 -6.33 -0.28 9.90
CA TRP A 79 -6.65 -1.51 10.64
C TRP A 79 -5.46 -2.05 11.43
N CYS A 80 -4.28 -1.46 11.23
CA CYS A 80 -3.11 -1.79 12.01
C CYS A 80 -3.21 -1.12 13.39
N GLU A 81 -2.71 -1.80 14.42
CA GLU A 81 -2.53 -1.20 15.74
C GLU A 81 -1.68 0.08 15.63
N ALA A 82 -1.94 1.07 16.49
CA ALA A 82 -1.30 2.40 16.46
C ALA A 82 0.24 2.37 16.52
N GLU A 83 0.84 1.25 16.92
CA GLU A 83 2.30 1.03 16.94
C GLU A 83 2.94 0.88 15.54
N ALA A 84 2.16 0.94 14.46
CA ALA A 84 2.61 0.77 13.08
C ALA A 84 3.24 2.02 12.42
N ASP A 85 3.43 3.12 13.16
CA ASP A 85 4.01 4.37 12.64
C ASP A 85 5.44 4.17 12.12
N GLY A 86 5.53 3.94 10.82
CA GLY A 86 6.75 3.59 10.11
C GLY A 86 7.31 2.22 10.33
N ILE A 87 6.62 1.38 11.10
CA ILE A 87 7.01 0.00 11.29
C ILE A 87 6.17 -0.81 10.31
N PRO A 88 6.80 -1.47 9.32
CA PRO A 88 6.07 -2.27 8.35
C PRO A 88 5.33 -3.42 9.04
N VAL A 89 4.04 -3.53 8.75
CA VAL A 89 3.16 -4.61 9.21
C VAL A 89 2.88 -5.53 8.05
N GLY A 90 3.33 -6.78 8.18
CA GLY A 90 3.10 -7.83 7.20
C GLY A 90 1.80 -8.60 7.47
N MET A 91 1.07 -8.90 6.41
CA MET A 91 -0.09 -9.79 6.42
C MET A 91 0.13 -10.94 5.44
N ASP A 92 0.10 -12.15 5.96
CA ASP A 92 0.16 -13.39 5.20
C ASP A 92 -1.27 -13.86 4.91
N ASN A 93 -1.68 -13.76 3.65
CA ASN A 93 -2.97 -14.18 3.14
C ASN A 93 -2.81 -15.45 2.28
N SER A 94 -1.86 -16.32 2.62
CA SER A 94 -1.71 -17.62 1.96
C SER A 94 -2.83 -18.62 2.28
N ASP A 95 -3.71 -18.29 3.23
CA ASP A 95 -4.96 -19.01 3.47
C ASP A 95 -5.89 -18.92 2.23
N GLU A 96 -6.53 -20.04 1.92
CA GLU A 96 -7.32 -20.23 0.69
C GLU A 96 -8.47 -19.22 0.57
N TYR A 97 -9.15 -18.90 1.67
CA TYR A 97 -10.25 -17.94 1.68
C TYR A 97 -9.78 -16.53 1.30
N TRP A 98 -8.68 -16.08 1.89
CA TRP A 98 -8.15 -14.74 1.63
C TRP A 98 -7.56 -14.60 0.23
N LEU A 99 -6.95 -15.67 -0.27
CA LEU A 99 -6.45 -15.69 -1.64
C LEU A 99 -7.58 -15.66 -2.66
N GLU A 100 -8.70 -16.34 -2.41
CA GLU A 100 -9.88 -16.28 -3.28
C GLU A 100 -10.53 -14.89 -3.27
N GLU A 101 -10.67 -14.28 -2.09
CA GLU A 101 -11.35 -12.99 -1.92
C GLU A 101 -10.51 -11.82 -2.49
N TYR A 102 -9.20 -11.81 -2.25
CA TYR A 102 -8.34 -10.65 -2.54
C TYR A 102 -7.25 -10.88 -3.60
N GLY A 103 -6.95 -12.13 -3.94
CA GLY A 103 -6.02 -12.50 -5.01
C GLY A 103 -4.53 -12.38 -4.70
N TRP A 104 -4.14 -11.67 -3.64
CA TRP A 104 -2.75 -11.55 -3.19
C TRP A 104 -2.46 -12.50 -2.02
N ASN A 105 -1.23 -13.00 -1.92
CA ASN A 105 -0.82 -13.95 -0.87
C ASN A 105 -0.05 -13.29 0.28
N PHE A 106 0.49 -12.10 0.06
CA PHE A 106 1.18 -11.35 1.09
C PHE A 106 1.03 -9.86 0.82
N MET A 107 0.87 -9.08 1.88
CA MET A 107 1.06 -7.63 1.80
C MET A 107 1.91 -7.13 2.96
N GLU A 108 2.53 -5.99 2.76
CA GLU A 108 3.13 -5.22 3.84
C GLU A 108 2.69 -3.78 3.71
N VAL A 109 2.43 -3.12 4.84
CA VAL A 109 1.96 -1.73 4.90
C VAL A 109 2.64 -0.98 6.03
N PHE A 110 2.92 0.29 5.82
CA PHE A 110 3.39 1.22 6.86
C PHE A 110 2.84 2.62 6.56
N GLY A 111 2.89 3.49 7.56
CA GLY A 111 2.36 4.85 7.46
C GLY A 111 3.22 5.89 8.17
N ARG A 112 3.01 7.15 7.79
CA ARG A 112 3.56 8.34 8.46
C ARG A 112 2.48 9.41 8.57
N PRO A 113 2.44 10.17 9.67
CA PRO A 113 1.63 11.37 9.76
C PRO A 113 1.77 12.28 8.52
N LEU A 114 0.67 12.78 7.98
CA LEU A 114 0.68 13.70 6.84
C LEU A 114 1.42 15.00 7.19
N VAL A 115 1.39 15.41 8.46
CA VAL A 115 2.09 16.61 8.96
C VAL A 115 3.60 16.51 8.78
N GLU A 116 4.13 15.28 8.67
CA GLU A 116 5.54 15.00 8.42
C GLU A 116 5.92 15.01 6.92
N ILE A 117 4.94 15.05 6.02
CA ILE A 117 5.07 14.96 4.57
C ILE A 117 4.63 16.28 3.93
N THR A 118 5.49 17.30 4.04
CA THR A 118 5.15 18.68 3.62
C THR A 118 5.60 19.03 2.21
N ASN A 119 6.38 18.16 1.56
CA ASN A 119 6.93 18.37 0.23
C ASN A 119 7.29 17.02 -0.44
N GLU A 120 7.72 17.09 -1.70
CA GLU A 120 8.08 15.92 -2.51
C GLU A 120 9.28 15.15 -1.95
N GLU A 121 10.29 15.83 -1.40
CA GLU A 121 11.47 15.21 -0.81
C GLU A 121 11.10 14.38 0.42
N ALA A 122 10.28 14.93 1.32
CA ALA A 122 9.76 14.22 2.48
C ALA A 122 8.90 13.01 2.08
N LEU A 123 8.06 13.13 1.04
CA LEU A 123 7.29 12.01 0.51
C LEU A 123 8.22 10.91 -0.01
N LYS A 124 9.29 11.29 -0.70
CA LYS A 124 10.26 10.33 -1.22
C LYS A 124 11.00 9.61 -0.09
N GLU A 125 11.62 10.35 0.82
CA GLU A 125 12.46 9.79 1.88
C GLU A 125 11.67 8.96 2.90
N LYS A 126 10.43 9.36 3.21
CA LYS A 126 9.66 8.74 4.29
C LYS A 126 8.66 7.69 3.82
N ILE A 127 8.28 7.68 2.53
CA ILE A 127 7.30 6.73 1.97
C ILE A 127 7.89 5.96 0.78
N ILE A 128 8.36 6.64 -0.27
CA ILE A 128 8.73 5.96 -1.51
C ILE A 128 10.00 5.10 -1.33
N ASP A 129 11.08 5.68 -0.81
CA ASP A 129 12.36 4.99 -0.67
C ASP A 129 12.25 3.80 0.32
N PRO A 130 11.58 3.94 1.49
CA PRO A 130 11.30 2.79 2.36
C PRO A 130 10.46 1.71 1.66
N LEU A 131 9.41 2.08 0.93
CA LEU A 131 8.58 1.10 0.22
C LEU A 131 9.39 0.30 -0.81
N LEU A 132 10.24 0.98 -1.58
CA LEU A 132 11.15 0.31 -2.53
C LEU A 132 12.14 -0.61 -1.80
N GLN A 133 12.70 -0.17 -0.68
CA GLN A 133 13.60 -0.98 0.14
C GLN A 133 12.93 -2.26 0.65
N LEU A 134 11.68 -2.19 1.10
CA LEU A 134 10.94 -3.37 1.58
C LEU A 134 10.68 -4.37 0.45
N ILE A 135 10.28 -3.87 -0.73
CA ILE A 135 10.14 -4.71 -1.92
C ILE A 135 11.47 -5.40 -2.24
N ASP A 136 12.55 -4.63 -2.35
CA ASP A 136 13.87 -5.18 -2.68
C ASP A 136 14.33 -6.21 -1.64
N GLN A 137 14.16 -5.95 -0.34
CA GLN A 137 14.49 -6.90 0.72
C GLN A 137 13.70 -8.21 0.58
N LYS A 138 12.39 -8.14 0.34
CA LYS A 138 11.53 -9.32 0.18
C LYS A 138 12.01 -10.24 -0.96
N PHE A 139 12.53 -9.66 -2.04
CA PHE A 139 12.93 -10.40 -3.23
C PHE A 139 14.45 -10.65 -3.35
N ALA A 140 15.31 -9.89 -2.68
CA ALA A 140 16.75 -10.11 -2.64
C ALA A 140 17.13 -11.43 -1.95
N HIS A 141 16.35 -11.85 -0.94
CA HIS A 141 16.59 -13.10 -0.21
C HIS A 141 16.13 -14.37 -0.94
N LYS A 142 15.49 -14.27 -2.11
CA LYS A 142 14.98 -15.43 -2.88
C LYS A 142 15.88 -15.86 -4.05
N ASN A 143 17.05 -15.23 -4.21
CA ASN A 143 18.03 -15.52 -5.28
C ASN A 143 19.35 -16.12 -4.75
N LYS A 144 19.36 -16.67 -3.54
CA LYS A 144 20.45 -17.52 -3.00
C LYS A 144 19.91 -18.90 -2.70
#